data_AF-A0A7L2I8Z7-F1
#
_entry.id   AF-A0A7L2I8Z7-F1
#
_cell.length_a   1.000
_cell.length_b   1.000
_cell.length_c   1.000
_cell.angle_alpha   90.00
_cell.angle_beta   90.00
_cell.angle_gamma   90.00
#
_symmetry.space_group_name_H-M   'P 1'
#
loop_
_entity.id
_entity.type
_entity.pdbx_description
1 polymer ?
#
loop_
_entity_poly.entity_id
_entity_poly.type
_entity_poly.pdbx_seq_one_letter_code
_entity_poly.pdbx_strand_id
1 'polypeptide(L)'
;RNRGEKRMSAFECVRKVYRSDGVKGFYRGMSASYAGISETVIHFVIYESIKRKLLEYKTASAMDSEDESAKEASDFVGMMMAAATSKTCATSIAYPHEVVRTRLREEGTKYRSFFQTLSLLVREEGYGALYRGLTTHLIRQIPNTAIMMSTYEVVVYLLDG
;
A
#
# COMPACT_ATOMS: atom_id res chain seq x y z
N ARG A 1 -9.46 25.78 -27.59
CA ARG A 1 -10.84 26.07 -27.14
C ARG A 1 -11.66 24.78 -27.23
N ASN A 2 -11.87 24.09 -26.10
CA ASN A 2 -12.80 22.94 -25.86
C ASN A 2 -12.23 22.18 -24.66
N ARG A 3 -12.95 21.79 -23.60
CA ARG A 3 -14.37 21.77 -23.24
C ARG A 3 -14.39 22.03 -21.72
N GLY A 4 -15.33 22.84 -21.24
CA GLY A 4 -15.53 23.01 -19.81
C GLY A 4 -15.83 21.67 -19.16
N GLU A 5 -14.92 21.18 -18.32
CA GLU A 5 -15.22 20.13 -17.35
C GLU A 5 -16.31 20.68 -16.43
N LYS A 6 -17.57 20.31 -16.71
CA LYS A 6 -18.65 20.51 -15.76
C LYS A 6 -18.19 19.83 -14.47
N ARG A 7 -17.93 20.61 -13.42
CA ARG A 7 -17.66 20.10 -12.07
C ARG A 7 -18.89 19.28 -11.67
N MET A 8 -18.81 17.97 -11.88
CA MET A 8 -19.90 17.08 -11.50
C MET A 8 -19.94 17.02 -9.99
N SER A 9 -21.11 17.28 -9.41
CA SER A 9 -21.30 17.05 -7.98
C SER A 9 -21.16 15.56 -7.66
N ALA A 10 -20.73 15.21 -6.44
CA ALA A 10 -20.65 13.82 -6.00
C ALA A 10 -21.98 13.08 -6.22
N PHE A 11 -23.11 13.76 -5.99
CA PHE A 11 -24.45 13.24 -6.26
C PHE A 11 -24.72 12.98 -7.75
N GLU A 12 -24.21 13.82 -8.64
CA GLU A 12 -24.32 13.61 -10.09
C GLU A 12 -23.46 12.43 -10.54
N CYS A 13 -22.27 12.25 -9.96
CA CYS A 13 -21.43 11.08 -10.19
C CYS A 13 -22.13 9.78 -9.76
N VAL A 14 -22.66 9.75 -8.53
CA VAL A 14 -23.41 8.59 -8.01
C VAL A 14 -24.62 8.27 -8.90
N ARG A 15 -25.40 9.29 -9.28
CA ARG A 15 -26.56 9.12 -10.18
C ARG A 15 -26.14 8.61 -11.55
N LYS A 16 -25.00 9.07 -12.08
CA LYS A 16 -24.45 8.64 -13.37
C LYS A 16 -24.03 7.18 -13.32
N VAL A 17 -23.24 6.77 -12.33
CA VAL A 17 -22.78 5.38 -12.14
C VAL A 17 -23.97 4.43 -11.98
N TYR A 18 -24.96 4.80 -11.18
CA TYR A 18 -26.17 4.01 -10.99
C TYR A 18 -26.96 3.83 -12.30
N ARG A 19 -27.00 4.86 -13.15
CA ARG A 19 -27.73 4.81 -14.43
C ARG A 19 -26.97 4.09 -15.55
N SER A 20 -25.64 4.11 -15.53
CA SER A 20 -24.80 3.46 -16.56
C SER A 20 -24.50 1.99 -16.25
N ASP A 21 -24.04 1.69 -15.03
CA ASP A 21 -23.54 0.36 -14.65
C ASP A 21 -24.41 -0.33 -13.58
N GLY A 22 -25.45 0.36 -13.09
CA GLY A 22 -26.31 -0.12 -12.02
C GLY A 22 -25.57 -0.27 -10.70
N VAL A 23 -26.13 -1.09 -9.80
CA VAL A 23 -25.53 -1.39 -8.49
C VAL A 23 -24.18 -2.10 -8.63
N LYS A 24 -24.00 -2.91 -9.67
CA LYS A 24 -22.75 -3.66 -9.93
C LYS A 24 -21.56 -2.74 -10.26
N GLY A 25 -21.81 -1.55 -10.80
CA GLY A 25 -20.76 -0.55 -11.08
C GLY A 25 -20.00 -0.12 -9.83
N PHE A 26 -20.69 0.02 -8.69
CA PHE A 26 -20.08 0.41 -7.42
C PHE A 26 -19.11 -0.64 -6.84
N TYR A 27 -19.28 -1.92 -7.22
CA TYR A 27 -18.43 -3.02 -6.76
C TYR A 27 -17.28 -3.36 -7.73
N ARG A 28 -17.12 -2.57 -8.80
CA ARG A 28 -16.07 -2.78 -9.80
C ARG A 28 -14.68 -2.57 -9.15
N GLY A 29 -13.83 -3.60 -9.22
CA GLY A 29 -12.51 -3.60 -8.56
C GLY A 29 -12.49 -4.07 -7.10
N MET A 30 -13.62 -4.55 -6.55
CA MET A 30 -13.65 -5.22 -5.24
C MET A 30 -12.77 -6.47 -5.20
N SER A 31 -12.78 -7.28 -6.27
CA SER A 31 -11.91 -8.47 -6.41
C SER A 31 -10.43 -8.13 -6.33
N ALA A 32 -10.02 -7.04 -6.97
CA ALA A 32 -8.65 -6.52 -6.86
C ALA A 32 -8.36 -5.99 -5.44
N SER A 33 -9.37 -5.45 -4.75
CA SER A 33 -9.21 -4.99 -3.36
C SER A 33 -9.01 -6.17 -2.39
N TYR A 34 -9.69 -7.31 -2.61
CA TYR A 34 -9.42 -8.54 -1.86
C TYR A 34 -8.00 -9.08 -2.11
N ALA A 35 -7.48 -8.96 -3.32
CA ALA A 35 -6.08 -9.29 -3.60
C ALA A 35 -5.10 -8.40 -2.81
N GLY A 36 -5.48 -7.18 -2.40
CA GLY A 36 -4.67 -6.37 -1.50
C GLY A 36 -4.56 -6.92 -0.08
N ILE A 37 -5.48 -7.79 0.34
CA ILE A 37 -5.37 -8.48 1.64
C ILE A 37 -4.16 -9.42 1.62
N SER A 38 -3.87 -10.07 0.49
CA SER A 38 -2.71 -10.97 0.41
C SER A 38 -1.38 -10.22 0.56
N GLU A 39 -1.28 -8.97 0.10
CA GLU A 39 -0.12 -8.12 0.37
C GLU A 39 0.15 -7.97 1.87
N THR A 40 -0.91 -7.75 2.64
CA THR A 40 -0.81 -7.62 4.10
C THR A 40 -0.32 -8.92 4.73
N VAL A 41 -0.86 -10.06 4.29
CA VAL A 41 -0.41 -11.38 4.79
C VAL A 41 1.07 -11.63 4.48
N ILE A 42 1.50 -11.35 3.25
CA ILE A 42 2.91 -11.52 2.84
C ILE A 42 3.83 -10.63 3.68
N HIS A 43 3.44 -9.37 3.89
CA HIS A 43 4.19 -8.44 4.74
C HIS A 43 4.33 -8.97 6.18
N PHE A 44 3.23 -9.43 6.79
CA PHE A 44 3.28 -9.98 8.15
C PHE A 44 4.18 -11.22 8.23
N VAL A 45 4.08 -12.15 7.28
CA VAL A 45 4.91 -13.37 7.26
C VAL A 45 6.40 -13.02 7.17
N ILE A 46 6.78 -12.11 6.26
CA ILE A 46 8.17 -11.69 6.09
C ILE A 46 8.62 -10.90 7.32
N TYR A 47 7.80 -9.99 7.84
CA TYR A 47 8.13 -9.17 9.00
C TYR A 47 8.36 -10.03 10.24
N GLU A 48 7.47 -11.00 10.51
CA GLU A 48 7.60 -11.92 11.64
C GLU A 48 8.86 -12.80 11.51
N SER A 49 9.20 -13.21 10.29
CA SER A 49 10.43 -13.95 10.03
C SER A 49 11.69 -13.13 10.29
N ILE A 50 11.70 -11.85 9.89
CA ILE A 50 12.83 -10.95 10.17
C ILE A 50 12.89 -10.60 11.66
N LYS A 51 11.75 -10.32 12.28
CA LYS A 51 11.63 -10.00 13.71
C LYS A 51 12.14 -11.13 14.59
N ARG A 52 11.80 -12.39 14.28
CA ARG A 52 12.32 -13.58 14.97
C ARG A 52 13.86 -13.62 14.94
N LYS A 53 14.45 -13.45 13.75
CA LYS A 53 15.91 -13.41 13.62
C LYS A 53 16.52 -12.26 14.43
N LEU A 54 15.94 -11.06 14.37
CA LEU A 54 16.45 -9.90 15.09
C LEU A 54 16.43 -10.12 16.63
N LEU A 55 15.37 -10.74 17.15
CA LEU A 55 15.25 -11.13 18.56
C LEU A 55 16.28 -12.19 18.97
N GLU A 56 16.59 -13.16 18.10
CA GLU A 56 17.62 -14.17 18.34
C GLU A 56 19.02 -13.53 18.45
N TYR A 57 19.37 -12.62 17.52
CA TYR A 57 20.63 -11.87 17.59
C TYR A 57 20.71 -10.98 18.84
N LYS A 58 19.58 -10.42 19.28
CA LYS A 58 19.49 -9.59 20.48
C LYS A 58 19.72 -10.40 21.76
N THR A 59 19.14 -11.60 21.83
CA THR A 59 19.31 -12.52 22.98
C THR A 59 20.76 -12.99 23.10
N ALA A 60 21.45 -13.18 21.96
CA ALA A 60 22.88 -13.51 21.93
C ALA A 60 23.80 -12.32 22.29
N SER A 61 23.36 -11.07 22.04
CA SER A 61 24.14 -9.84 22.30
C SER A 61 23.85 -9.19 23.66
N ALA A 62 22.90 -9.72 24.44
CA ALA A 62 22.48 -9.15 25.72
C ALA A 62 23.53 -9.27 26.85
N MET A 63 24.70 -9.88 26.59
CA MET A 63 25.73 -10.14 27.60
C MET A 63 26.74 -9.01 27.85
N ASP A 64 26.73 -7.89 27.11
CA ASP A 64 27.91 -6.98 27.11
C ASP A 64 27.65 -5.45 27.00
N SER A 65 26.58 -4.87 27.55
CA SER A 65 26.45 -3.38 27.56
C SER A 65 25.41 -2.80 28.53
N GLU A 66 25.83 -1.84 29.35
CA GLU A 66 25.12 -1.17 30.46
C GLU A 66 24.32 0.10 30.07
N ASP A 67 24.20 0.46 28.79
CA ASP A 67 23.43 1.65 28.37
C ASP A 67 22.07 1.25 27.76
N GLU A 68 21.02 1.30 28.57
CA GLU A 68 19.66 0.92 28.14
C GLU A 68 19.09 1.86 27.06
N SER A 69 19.42 3.15 27.11
CA SER A 69 18.86 4.17 26.21
C SER A 69 19.32 4.00 24.75
N ALA A 70 20.61 3.71 24.56
CA ALA A 70 21.19 3.47 23.25
C ALA A 70 20.69 2.17 22.62
N LYS A 71 20.39 1.14 23.44
CA LYS A 71 19.80 -0.12 22.98
C LYS A 71 18.39 0.06 22.46
N GLU A 72 17.53 0.79 23.18
CA GLU A 72 16.15 1.02 22.75
C GLU A 72 16.07 1.75 21.40
N ALA A 73 16.90 2.78 21.21
CA ALA A 73 16.95 3.50 19.94
C ALA A 73 17.45 2.61 18.78
N SER A 74 18.49 1.79 19.02
CA SER A 74 19.02 0.86 18.02
C SER A 74 18.02 -0.25 17.67
N ASP A 75 17.32 -0.78 18.67
CA ASP A 75 16.25 -1.77 18.50
C ASP A 75 15.09 -1.20 17.69
N PHE A 76 14.67 0.04 17.99
CA PHE A 76 13.60 0.71 17.26
C PHE A 76 13.99 0.92 15.79
N VAL A 77 15.19 1.42 15.52
CA VAL A 77 15.71 1.58 14.15
C VAL A 77 15.81 0.23 13.44
N GLY A 78 16.30 -0.81 14.11
CA GLY A 78 16.38 -2.17 13.57
C GLY A 78 15.00 -2.74 13.19
N MET A 79 14.00 -2.54 14.05
CA MET A 79 12.61 -2.94 13.77
C MET A 79 11.99 -2.12 12.63
N MET A 80 12.28 -0.81 12.54
CA MET A 80 11.82 0.04 11.43
C MET A 80 12.41 -0.40 10.10
N MET A 81 13.71 -0.69 10.06
CA MET A 81 14.38 -1.19 8.85
C MET A 81 13.83 -2.55 8.43
N ALA A 82 13.65 -3.47 9.38
CA ALA A 82 13.02 -4.77 9.14
C ALA A 82 11.60 -4.62 8.56
N ALA A 83 10.78 -3.72 9.12
CA ALA A 83 9.45 -3.43 8.64
C ALA A 83 9.47 -2.84 7.22
N ALA A 84 10.36 -1.88 6.96
CA ALA A 84 10.50 -1.22 5.66
C ALA A 84 10.93 -2.20 4.56
N THR A 85 11.94 -3.05 4.82
CA THR A 85 12.40 -4.07 3.87
C THR A 85 11.31 -5.11 3.62
N SER A 86 10.68 -5.62 4.68
CA SER A 86 9.56 -6.58 4.55
C SER A 86 8.44 -6.01 3.69
N LYS A 87 8.02 -4.78 3.97
CA LYS A 87 6.95 -4.11 3.24
C LYS A 87 7.32 -3.92 1.78
N THR A 88 8.53 -3.46 1.50
CA THR A 88 9.00 -3.27 0.12
C THR A 88 9.01 -4.58 -0.66
N CYS A 89 9.46 -5.69 -0.05
CA CYS A 89 9.41 -7.01 -0.67
C CYS A 89 7.97 -7.49 -0.91
N ALA A 90 7.10 -7.37 0.09
CA ALA A 90 5.69 -7.76 0.00
C ALA A 90 4.96 -6.96 -1.07
N THR A 91 5.12 -5.63 -1.06
CA THR A 91 4.57 -4.74 -2.08
C THR A 91 5.12 -5.11 -3.45
N SER A 92 6.40 -5.39 -3.62
CA SER A 92 6.96 -5.80 -4.92
C SER A 92 6.29 -7.08 -5.47
N ILE A 93 6.02 -8.06 -4.61
CA ILE A 93 5.35 -9.32 -5.01
C ILE A 93 3.87 -9.07 -5.32
N ALA A 94 3.20 -8.26 -4.50
CA ALA A 94 1.77 -8.00 -4.62
C ALA A 94 1.43 -6.85 -5.58
N TYR A 95 2.41 -6.08 -6.06
CA TYR A 95 2.22 -4.86 -6.87
C TYR A 95 1.35 -5.06 -8.13
N PRO A 96 1.38 -6.22 -8.83
CA PRO A 96 0.47 -6.49 -9.94
C PRO A 96 -1.01 -6.29 -9.58
N HIS A 97 -1.40 -6.57 -8.33
CA HIS A 97 -2.77 -6.36 -7.90
C HIS A 97 -3.14 -4.87 -7.82
N GLU A 98 -2.20 -4.01 -7.43
CA GLU A 98 -2.43 -2.56 -7.33
C GLU A 98 -2.67 -1.96 -8.71
N VAL A 99 -1.85 -2.35 -9.70
CA VAL A 99 -2.00 -1.90 -11.08
C VAL A 99 -3.30 -2.42 -11.70
N VAL A 100 -3.65 -3.68 -11.47
CA VAL A 100 -4.93 -4.22 -11.95
C VAL A 100 -6.12 -3.51 -11.29
N ARG A 101 -6.00 -3.16 -9.99
CA ARG A 101 -7.03 -2.41 -9.25
C ARG A 101 -7.26 -1.02 -9.84
N THR A 102 -6.20 -0.29 -10.22
CA THR A 102 -6.36 1.04 -10.83
C THR A 102 -7.00 0.94 -12.21
N ARG A 103 -6.56 0.00 -13.06
CA ARG A 103 -7.15 -0.23 -14.39
C ARG A 103 -8.61 -0.67 -14.35
N LEU A 104 -9.01 -1.48 -13.37
CA LEU A 104 -10.41 -1.90 -13.18
C LEU A 104 -11.33 -0.76 -12.73
N ARG A 105 -10.79 0.28 -12.07
CA ARG A 105 -11.54 1.46 -11.60
C ARG A 105 -11.62 2.57 -12.66
N GLU A 106 -10.85 2.49 -13.74
CA GLU A 106 -10.95 3.42 -14.87
C GLU A 106 -12.27 3.22 -15.63
N GLU A 107 -13.11 4.27 -15.68
CA GLU A 107 -14.38 4.27 -16.43
C GLU A 107 -14.14 4.08 -17.94
N GLY A 108 -15.01 3.31 -18.61
CA GLY A 108 -14.98 3.15 -20.06
C GLY A 108 -13.98 2.13 -20.61
N THR A 109 -13.30 1.35 -19.76
CA THR A 109 -12.29 0.39 -20.20
C THR A 109 -12.83 -1.03 -20.46
N LYS A 110 -12.10 -1.78 -21.29
CA LYS A 110 -12.29 -3.22 -21.58
C LYS A 110 -12.03 -4.16 -20.39
N TYR A 111 -11.59 -3.61 -19.26
CA TYR A 111 -11.22 -4.34 -18.06
C TYR A 111 -12.46 -4.66 -17.20
N ARG A 112 -12.91 -5.92 -17.22
CA ARG A 112 -14.10 -6.36 -16.47
C ARG A 112 -13.79 -7.26 -15.27
N SER A 113 -12.70 -8.03 -15.35
CA SER A 113 -12.32 -9.01 -14.32
C SER A 113 -10.82 -8.93 -14.01
N PHE A 114 -10.41 -9.35 -12.81
CA PHE A 114 -9.01 -9.32 -12.36
C PHE A 114 -8.07 -10.09 -13.30
N PHE A 115 -8.31 -11.39 -13.49
CA PHE A 115 -7.46 -12.24 -14.34
C PHE A 115 -7.49 -11.84 -15.82
N GLN A 116 -8.65 -11.42 -16.31
CA GLN A 116 -8.79 -10.88 -17.67
C GLN A 116 -7.93 -9.62 -17.85
N THR A 117 -8.00 -8.70 -16.88
CA THR A 117 -7.23 -7.45 -16.89
C THR A 117 -5.74 -7.72 -16.80
N LEU A 118 -5.33 -8.64 -15.92
CA LEU A 118 -3.94 -9.06 -15.77
C LEU A 118 -3.39 -9.63 -17.09
N SER A 119 -4.10 -10.60 -17.68
CA SER A 119 -3.68 -11.23 -18.95
C SER A 119 -3.64 -10.22 -20.09
N LEU A 120 -4.63 -9.34 -20.18
CA LEU A 120 -4.72 -8.35 -21.24
C LEU A 120 -3.66 -7.27 -21.11
N LEU A 121 -3.35 -6.83 -19.88
CA LEU A 121 -2.29 -5.86 -19.62
C LEU A 121 -0.91 -6.42 -19.98
N VAL A 122 -0.61 -7.67 -19.61
CA VAL A 122 0.65 -8.33 -19.99
C VAL A 122 0.75 -8.53 -21.51
N ARG A 123 -0.37 -8.85 -22.18
CA ARG A 123 -0.38 -9.06 -23.63
C ARG A 123 -0.22 -7.77 -24.42
N GLU A 124 -0.74 -6.65 -23.94
CA GLU A 124 -0.74 -5.39 -24.68
C GLU A 124 0.38 -4.43 -24.29
N GLU A 125 0.68 -4.31 -23.01
CA GLU A 125 1.70 -3.37 -22.48
C GLU A 125 2.96 -4.10 -21.98
N GLY A 126 2.94 -5.43 -21.93
CA GLY A 126 4.07 -6.25 -21.45
C GLY A 126 4.17 -6.36 -19.93
N TYR A 127 5.19 -7.09 -19.46
CA TYR A 127 5.42 -7.30 -18.02
C TYR A 127 5.82 -6.01 -17.27
N GLY A 128 6.45 -5.04 -17.95
CA GLY A 128 6.84 -3.76 -17.35
C GLY A 128 5.65 -2.91 -16.90
N ALA A 129 4.47 -3.10 -17.52
CA ALA A 129 3.25 -2.40 -17.14
C ALA A 129 2.77 -2.75 -15.72
N LEU A 130 3.04 -3.98 -15.27
CA LEU A 130 2.66 -4.44 -13.92
C LEU A 130 3.43 -3.75 -12.82
N TYR A 131 4.60 -3.18 -13.10
CA TYR A 131 5.46 -2.48 -12.13
C TYR A 131 5.47 -0.97 -12.33
N ARG A 132 4.64 -0.47 -13.26
CA ARG A 132 4.57 0.96 -13.57
C ARG A 132 4.03 1.73 -12.37
N GLY A 133 4.83 2.67 -11.87
CA GLY A 133 4.50 3.51 -10.71
C GLY A 133 4.98 3.00 -9.35
N LEU A 134 5.69 1.85 -9.26
CA LEU A 134 6.18 1.31 -7.99
C LEU A 134 7.08 2.32 -7.26
N THR A 135 8.01 2.96 -8.00
CA THR A 135 8.88 4.01 -7.45
C THR A 135 8.08 5.18 -6.87
N THR A 136 7.04 5.62 -7.58
CA THR A 136 6.14 6.69 -7.10
C THR A 136 5.38 6.26 -5.85
N HIS A 137 4.93 5.00 -5.79
CA HIS A 137 4.27 4.43 -4.60
C HIS A 137 5.21 4.48 -3.39
N LEU A 138 6.45 4.02 -3.55
CA LEU A 138 7.46 3.99 -2.47
C LEU A 138 7.84 5.40 -2.00
N ILE A 139 8.08 6.33 -2.92
CA ILE A 139 8.40 7.73 -2.60
C ILE A 139 7.26 8.39 -1.81
N ARG A 140 6.00 8.12 -2.17
CA ARG A 140 4.82 8.65 -1.48
C ARG A 140 4.71 8.15 -0.03
N GLN A 141 5.28 6.99 0.28
CA GLN A 141 5.15 6.39 1.61
C GLN A 141 5.90 7.19 2.69
N ILE A 142 7.04 7.79 2.34
CA ILE A 142 7.88 8.57 3.27
C ILE A 142 7.12 9.77 3.86
N PRO A 143 6.58 10.71 3.06
CA PRO A 143 5.84 11.85 3.60
C PRO A 143 4.55 11.43 4.30
N ASN A 144 3.88 10.37 3.84
CA ASN A 144 2.68 9.85 4.51
C ASN A 144 2.99 9.41 5.95
N THR A 145 4.09 8.66 6.14
CA THR A 145 4.52 8.23 7.48
C THR A 145 4.98 9.42 8.32
N ALA A 146 5.72 10.37 7.74
CA ALA A 146 6.17 11.57 8.46
C ALA A 146 4.99 12.38 9.00
N ILE A 147 4.02 12.70 8.14
CA ILE A 147 2.81 13.45 8.53
C ILE A 147 2.04 12.70 9.62
N MET A 148 1.88 11.38 9.47
CA MET A 148 1.19 10.55 10.46
C MET A 148 1.88 10.60 11.82
N MET A 149 3.21 10.43 11.88
CA MET A 149 3.98 10.48 13.12
C MET A 149 3.96 11.87 13.75
N SER A 150 4.20 12.93 12.96
CA SER A 150 4.13 14.31 13.47
C SER A 150 2.76 14.64 14.03
N THR A 151 1.69 14.19 13.37
CA THR A 151 0.32 14.40 13.88
C THR A 151 0.08 13.65 15.18
N TYR A 152 0.54 12.41 15.28
CA TYR A 152 0.42 11.61 16.50
C TYR A 152 1.15 12.27 17.68
N GLU A 153 2.40 12.68 17.50
CA GLU A 153 3.20 13.34 18.55
C GLU A 153 2.56 14.64 19.03
N VAL A 154 2.07 15.47 18.10
CA VAL A 154 1.37 16.73 18.43
C VAL A 154 0.11 16.46 19.26
N VAL A 155 -0.68 15.45 18.89
CA VAL A 155 -1.92 15.11 19.62
C VAL A 155 -1.61 14.57 21.01
N VAL A 156 -0.61 13.69 21.14
CA VAL A 156 -0.19 13.17 22.46
C VAL A 156 0.30 14.30 23.35
N TYR A 157 1.15 15.19 22.83
CA TYR A 157 1.63 16.35 23.57
C TYR A 157 0.51 17.27 24.08
N LEU A 158 -0.54 17.48 23.28
CA LEU A 158 -1.71 18.27 23.67
C LEU A 158 -2.63 17.59 24.68
N LEU A 159 -2.60 16.25 24.76
CA LEU A 159 -3.43 15.48 25.70
C LEU A 159 -2.74 15.26 27.05
N ASP A 160 -1.40 15.20 27.06
CA ASP A 160 -0.58 15.05 28.27
C ASP A 160 -0.20 16.39 28.93
N GLY A 161 -0.52 17.53 28.30
CA GLY A 161 -0.30 18.90 28.81
C GLY A 161 -1.57 19.56 29.32
#